data_AF-A0A955N9S6-F1
#
_entry.id   AF-A0A955N9S6-F1
#
_cell.length_a   1.000
_cell.length_b   1.000
_cell.length_c   1.000
_cell.angle_alpha   90.00
_cell.angle_beta   90.00
_cell.angle_gamma   90.00
#
_symmetry.space_group_name_H-M   'P 1'
#
loop_
_entity.id
_entity.type
_entity.pdbx_description
1 polymer ?
#
loop_
_entity_poly.entity_id
_entity_poly.type
_entity_poly.pdbx_seq_one_letter_code
_entity_poly.pdbx_strand_id
1 'polypeptide(L)'
;MKNCRFFLARVLIVAGMAIGLVACTHQPSTPGGTVDTGPKNSPDQGKQILSDNAKQKRDEWKTKTFEEFKAETYKEPFEGGKYIVNGDTPILNEKLLQEFFETRIKETVSPAEGGRKKLTVHQVNGQDAVWNSIEKRQLTYCVSKTFGTNYEKIKSDMEAAGNAWEAVAAVDFIYVAGEDDSCTASNPNVVFDVRPVNVNGQYLARAFFPNEQRSSRNVLVDNSSFQLDPNGKLSLQGILRHELGHTIGFRHEHTRPDSGKCFEDNNWRPLTSYDAFS
;
A
#
# COMPACT_ATOMS: atom_id res chain seq x y z
N MET A 1 30.93 25.03 17.94
CA MET A 1 30.67 26.48 17.82
C MET A 1 31.43 27.01 16.61
N LYS A 2 30.74 27.33 15.51
CA LYS A 2 31.25 28.18 14.42
C LYS A 2 30.06 28.68 13.56
N ASN A 3 29.78 29.95 13.81
CA ASN A 3 28.98 30.98 13.15
C ASN A 3 28.29 30.71 11.81
N CYS A 4 26.99 31.01 11.80
CA CYS A 4 26.18 31.30 10.62
C CYS A 4 26.19 32.83 10.37
N ARG A 5 26.42 33.28 9.13
CA ARG A 5 26.25 34.69 8.72
C ARG A 5 25.27 34.75 7.55
N PHE A 6 24.13 35.41 7.78
CA PHE A 6 23.19 35.83 6.75
C PHE A 6 23.76 37.05 5.99
N PHE A 7 23.62 37.05 4.67
CA PHE A 7 23.71 38.25 3.84
C PHE A 7 22.37 38.48 3.16
N LEU A 8 21.70 39.58 3.52
CA LEU A 8 20.59 40.15 2.76
C LEU A 8 21.19 40.92 1.57
N ALA A 9 20.79 40.58 0.35
CA ALA A 9 20.95 41.45 -0.82
C ALA A 9 19.56 41.84 -1.33
N ARG A 10 19.22 43.12 -1.16
CA ARG A 10 18.12 43.79 -1.88
C ARG A 10 18.51 43.87 -3.35
N VAL A 11 17.64 43.45 -4.25
CA VAL A 11 17.76 43.76 -5.68
C VAL A 11 16.47 44.43 -6.15
N LEU A 12 16.66 45.63 -6.70
CA LEU A 12 15.66 46.47 -7.36
C LEU A 12 15.13 45.79 -8.63
N ILE A 13 13.84 46.01 -8.89
CA ILE A 13 13.17 45.69 -10.15
C ILE A 13 13.55 46.76 -11.19
N VAL A 14 14.13 46.35 -12.32
CA VAL A 14 14.04 47.09 -13.60
C VAL A 14 13.85 46.06 -14.73
N ALA A 15 12.88 46.33 -15.58
CA ALA A 15 12.46 45.52 -16.72
C ALA A 15 13.53 45.45 -17.83
N GLY A 16 13.66 44.29 -18.48
CA GLY A 16 14.49 44.11 -19.67
C GLY A 16 14.61 42.64 -20.06
N MET A 17 13.89 42.26 -21.13
CA MET A 17 13.90 40.92 -21.71
C MET A 17 15.27 40.61 -22.32
N ALA A 18 15.95 39.57 -21.83
CA ALA A 18 17.15 39.02 -22.46
C ALA A 18 17.01 37.49 -22.55
N ILE A 19 16.90 37.00 -23.78
CA ILE A 19 16.88 35.59 -24.14
C ILE A 19 18.31 35.05 -23.98
N GLY A 20 18.52 34.20 -22.98
CA GLY A 20 19.75 33.44 -22.80
C GLY A 20 19.54 31.98 -23.18
N LEU A 21 20.02 31.56 -24.36
CA LEU A 21 20.24 30.15 -24.66
C LEU A 21 21.32 29.62 -23.71
N VAL A 22 20.97 28.70 -22.81
CA VAL A 22 21.95 27.87 -22.12
C VAL A 22 22.12 26.60 -22.95
N ALA A 23 23.20 26.56 -23.72
CA ALA A 23 23.70 25.32 -24.28
C ALA A 23 24.25 24.44 -23.13
N CYS A 24 23.61 23.31 -22.85
CA CYS A 24 24.19 22.28 -22.00
C CYS A 24 25.34 21.61 -22.77
N THR A 25 26.57 22.03 -22.46
CA THR A 25 27.77 21.29 -22.81
C THR A 25 27.69 19.90 -22.18
N HIS A 26 27.56 18.88 -23.03
CA HIS A 26 27.65 17.48 -22.63
C HIS A 26 29.06 17.21 -22.09
N GLN A 27 29.19 17.01 -20.78
CA GLN A 27 30.35 16.29 -20.24
C GLN A 27 30.21 14.81 -20.62
N PRO A 28 31.28 14.17 -21.15
CA PRO A 28 31.26 12.74 -21.40
C PRO A 28 31.11 11.99 -20.08
N SER A 29 30.12 11.09 -20.03
CA SER A 29 29.87 10.22 -18.89
C SER A 29 31.04 9.25 -18.72
N THR A 30 31.76 9.38 -17.61
CA THR A 30 32.62 8.33 -17.09
C THR A 30 31.75 7.11 -16.74
N PRO A 31 32.03 5.91 -17.29
CA PRO A 31 31.32 4.70 -16.92
C PRO A 31 31.85 4.23 -15.56
N GLY A 32 31.12 4.55 -14.50
CA GLY A 32 31.54 4.22 -13.14
C GLY A 32 30.66 4.81 -12.06
N GLY A 33 29.34 4.84 -12.26
CA GLY A 33 28.41 5.18 -11.18
C GLY A 33 28.17 3.94 -10.32
N THR A 34 28.84 3.84 -9.17
CA THR A 34 28.40 2.93 -8.11
C THR A 34 27.00 3.37 -7.70
N VAL A 35 26.00 2.52 -7.98
CA VAL A 35 24.66 2.65 -7.40
C VAL A 35 24.86 2.80 -5.89
N ASP A 36 24.38 3.90 -5.33
CA ASP A 36 24.35 4.11 -3.88
C ASP A 36 23.42 3.04 -3.29
N THR A 37 24.00 1.90 -2.94
CA THR A 37 23.35 0.92 -2.11
C THR A 37 23.50 1.43 -0.69
N GLY A 38 22.60 2.32 -0.27
CA GLY A 38 22.41 2.65 1.14
C GLY A 38 22.47 1.36 1.99
N PRO A 39 22.80 1.47 3.29
CA PRO A 39 23.25 0.35 4.10
C PRO A 39 22.39 -0.89 3.84
N LYS A 40 23.02 -1.96 3.32
CA LYS A 40 22.38 -3.24 3.07
C LYS A 40 22.05 -3.87 4.41
N ASN A 41 20.93 -3.46 4.99
CA ASN A 41 20.40 -4.08 6.17
C ASN A 41 20.11 -5.55 5.84
N SER A 42 20.62 -6.46 6.66
CA SER A 42 20.17 -7.85 6.63
C SER A 42 18.64 -7.91 6.84
N PRO A 43 17.96 -8.98 6.39
CA PRO A 43 16.55 -9.20 6.69
C PRO A 43 16.21 -8.98 8.17
N ASP A 44 17.08 -9.42 9.09
CA ASP A 44 16.90 -9.25 10.54
C ASP A 44 17.05 -7.79 10.99
N GLN A 45 18.01 -7.05 10.43
CA GLN A 45 18.17 -5.61 10.70
C GLN A 45 17.00 -4.80 10.14
N GLY A 46 16.56 -5.10 8.92
CA GLY A 46 15.37 -4.49 8.33
C GLY A 46 14.15 -4.72 9.22
N LYS A 47 13.94 -5.96 9.65
CA LYS A 47 12.86 -6.33 10.57
C LYS A 47 12.88 -5.57 11.89
N GLN A 48 14.05 -5.42 12.51
CA GLN A 48 14.17 -4.66 13.75
C GLN A 48 13.81 -3.19 13.55
N ILE A 49 14.34 -2.57 12.49
CA ILE A 49 14.06 -1.17 12.12
C ILE A 49 12.57 -0.96 11.90
N LEU A 50 11.91 -1.83 11.14
CA LEU A 50 10.47 -1.75 10.87
C LEU A 50 9.64 -1.89 12.16
N SER A 51 10.00 -2.85 13.02
CA SER A 51 9.33 -3.07 14.30
C SER A 51 9.48 -1.87 15.25
N ASP A 52 10.65 -1.25 15.30
CA ASP A 52 10.91 -0.09 16.14
C ASP A 52 10.17 1.15 15.62
N ASN A 53 10.15 1.37 14.31
CA ASN A 53 9.38 2.43 13.67
C ASN A 53 7.87 2.28 13.95
N ALA A 54 7.33 1.08 13.79
CA ALA A 54 5.92 0.80 14.08
C ALA A 54 5.57 1.01 15.56
N LYS A 55 6.46 0.59 16.48
CA LYS A 55 6.30 0.83 17.91
C LYS A 55 6.30 2.31 18.23
N GLN A 56 7.27 3.06 17.71
CA GLN A 56 7.37 4.50 17.90
C GLN A 56 6.09 5.20 17.41
N LYS A 57 5.62 4.88 16.20
CA LYS A 57 4.40 5.48 15.64
C LYS A 57 3.15 5.15 16.44
N ARG A 58 2.98 3.92 16.89
CA ARG A 58 1.86 3.58 17.79
C ARG A 58 1.96 4.35 19.10
N ASP A 59 3.14 4.43 19.70
CA ASP A 59 3.33 5.09 20.98
C ASP A 59 3.10 6.63 20.88
N GLU A 60 3.39 7.25 19.73
CA GLU A 60 2.99 8.64 19.42
C GLU A 60 1.45 8.82 19.45
N TRP A 61 0.70 7.83 18.95
CA TRP A 61 -0.76 7.89 18.86
C TRP A 61 -1.49 7.43 20.13
N LYS A 62 -0.84 6.58 20.96
CA LYS A 62 -1.40 6.09 22.23
C LYS A 62 -1.83 7.20 23.18
N THR A 63 -1.16 8.35 23.17
CA THR A 63 -1.48 9.45 24.07
C THR A 63 -2.53 10.41 23.51
N LYS A 64 -2.89 10.27 22.23
CA LYS A 64 -3.88 11.13 21.55
C LYS A 64 -5.31 10.61 21.76
N THR A 65 -6.30 11.40 21.39
CA THR A 65 -7.73 11.03 21.39
C THR A 65 -8.14 10.37 20.08
N PHE A 66 -9.28 9.69 20.08
CA PHE A 66 -9.86 9.16 18.84
C PHE A 66 -10.17 10.26 17.82
N GLU A 67 -10.65 11.42 18.29
CA GLU A 67 -10.95 12.56 17.41
C GLU A 67 -9.70 13.10 16.71
N GLU A 68 -8.57 13.20 17.42
CA GLU A 68 -7.28 13.57 16.81
C GLU A 68 -6.81 12.51 15.80
N PHE A 69 -6.98 11.22 16.10
CA PHE A 69 -6.62 10.14 15.19
C PHE A 69 -7.48 10.15 13.92
N LYS A 70 -8.79 10.28 14.08
CA LYS A 70 -9.75 10.39 12.98
C LYS A 70 -9.45 11.60 12.10
N ALA A 71 -9.13 12.75 12.70
CA ALA A 71 -8.83 13.97 11.96
C ALA A 71 -7.57 13.87 11.08
N GLU A 72 -6.59 13.05 11.47
CA GLU A 72 -5.37 12.82 10.68
C GLU A 72 -5.45 11.57 9.79
N THR A 73 -6.48 10.74 9.95
CA THR A 73 -6.67 9.55 9.11
C THR A 73 -7.27 9.98 7.78
N TYR A 74 -6.60 9.64 6.67
CA TYR A 74 -7.12 9.92 5.35
C TYR A 74 -8.45 9.18 5.14
N LYS A 75 -9.49 9.92 4.72
CA LYS A 75 -10.77 9.36 4.31
C LYS A 75 -10.94 9.60 2.82
N GLU A 76 -11.24 8.54 2.08
CA GLU A 76 -11.50 8.65 0.65
C GLU A 76 -12.68 9.60 0.39
N PRO A 77 -12.56 10.52 -0.58
CA PRO A 77 -13.52 11.62 -0.77
C PRO A 77 -14.77 11.23 -1.56
N PHE A 78 -14.91 9.96 -1.97
CA PHE A 78 -16.01 9.48 -2.81
C PHE A 78 -17.07 8.72 -2.01
N GLU A 79 -18.23 8.51 -2.62
CA GLU A 79 -19.33 7.75 -2.01
C GLU A 79 -18.91 6.31 -1.67
N GLY A 80 -19.15 5.88 -0.43
CA GLY A 80 -18.65 4.60 0.07
C GLY A 80 -17.15 4.59 0.38
N GLY A 81 -16.51 5.76 0.38
CA GLY A 81 -15.10 5.94 0.72
C GLY A 81 -14.77 5.50 2.13
N LYS A 82 -13.62 4.81 2.26
CA LYS A 82 -13.15 4.18 3.49
C LYS A 82 -12.08 5.06 4.16
N TYR A 83 -11.84 4.82 5.45
CA TYR A 83 -10.67 5.38 6.13
C TYR A 83 -9.45 4.54 5.78
N ILE A 84 -8.33 5.17 5.44
CA ILE A 84 -7.10 4.47 5.08
C ILE A 84 -6.14 4.57 6.26
N VAL A 85 -5.87 3.41 6.86
CA VAL A 85 -4.78 3.24 7.81
C VAL A 85 -3.69 2.42 7.12
N ASN A 86 -2.49 2.38 7.68
CA ASN A 86 -1.40 1.54 7.17
C ASN A 86 -0.89 1.86 5.76
N GLY A 87 -1.36 2.97 5.17
CA GLY A 87 -0.98 3.43 3.85
C GLY A 87 -1.84 2.83 2.73
N ASP A 88 -2.56 1.74 2.98
CA ASP A 88 -3.38 1.02 1.98
C ASP A 88 -4.55 0.22 2.61
N THR A 89 -4.67 0.18 3.94
CA THR A 89 -5.60 -0.72 4.62
C THR A 89 -6.93 0.00 4.84
N PRO A 90 -8.01 -0.43 4.17
CA PRO A 90 -9.27 0.26 4.29
C PRO A 90 -10.05 -0.16 5.54
N ILE A 91 -10.52 0.82 6.29
CA ILE A 91 -11.49 0.66 7.38
C ILE A 91 -12.82 1.25 6.94
N LEU A 92 -13.83 0.38 6.89
CA LEU A 92 -15.12 0.67 6.24
C LEU A 92 -15.86 1.88 6.81
N ASN A 93 -15.79 2.15 8.11
CA ASN A 93 -16.54 3.25 8.73
C ASN A 93 -15.90 3.72 10.04
N GLU A 94 -16.43 4.82 10.57
CA GLU A 94 -15.93 5.47 11.78
C GLU A 94 -15.99 4.56 13.01
N LYS A 95 -17.05 3.74 13.14
CA LYS A 95 -17.16 2.77 14.24
C LYS A 95 -15.99 1.79 14.22
N LEU A 96 -15.68 1.22 13.06
CA LEU A 96 -14.54 0.31 12.90
C LEU A 96 -13.20 1.03 13.05
N LEU A 97 -13.12 2.32 12.70
CA LEU A 97 -11.92 3.14 12.95
C LEU A 97 -11.70 3.38 14.43
N GLN A 98 -12.77 3.61 15.19
CA GLN A 98 -12.72 3.75 16.64
C GLN A 98 -12.33 2.42 17.29
N GLU A 99 -12.92 1.31 16.86
CA GLU A 99 -12.52 -0.03 17.32
C GLU A 99 -11.05 -0.30 17.03
N PHE A 100 -10.55 0.07 15.85
CA PHE A 100 -9.12 -0.01 15.52
C PHE A 100 -8.27 0.86 16.46
N PHE A 101 -8.67 2.11 16.71
CA PHE A 101 -7.95 3.00 17.60
C PHE A 101 -7.87 2.45 19.04
N GLU A 102 -8.99 2.03 19.61
CA GLU A 102 -9.03 1.55 20.99
C GLU A 102 -8.27 0.22 21.15
N THR A 103 -8.57 -0.76 20.29
CA THR A 103 -8.00 -2.10 20.49
C THR A 103 -6.57 -2.25 19.97
N ARG A 104 -6.15 -1.38 19.04
CA ARG A 104 -4.89 -1.57 18.30
C ARG A 104 -3.89 -0.47 18.58
N ILE A 105 -4.34 0.77 18.69
CA ILE A 105 -3.46 1.88 19.06
C ILE A 105 -3.32 1.96 20.60
N LYS A 106 -4.42 2.04 21.34
CA LYS A 106 -4.44 2.28 22.79
C LYS A 106 -4.01 1.07 23.61
N GLU A 107 -4.52 -0.11 23.31
CA GLU A 107 -4.17 -1.32 24.05
C GLU A 107 -2.69 -1.69 23.87
N THR A 108 -1.99 -1.91 24.99
CA THR A 108 -0.61 -2.38 24.98
C THR A 108 -0.62 -3.90 24.91
N VAL A 109 -0.92 -4.46 23.74
CA VAL A 109 -0.61 -5.87 23.53
C VAL A 109 0.88 -5.92 23.20
N SER A 110 1.67 -6.39 24.17
CA SER A 110 3.05 -6.78 23.88
C SER A 110 3.00 -7.77 22.71
N PRO A 111 3.72 -7.53 21.60
CA PRO A 111 3.97 -8.62 20.67
C PRO A 111 4.60 -9.72 21.50
N ALA A 112 4.06 -10.94 21.44
CA ALA A 112 4.59 -12.07 22.19
C ALA A 112 6.12 -12.08 22.07
N GLU A 113 6.80 -11.88 23.21
CA GLU A 113 8.25 -11.82 23.26
C GLU A 113 8.81 -13.10 22.63
N GLY A 114 9.67 -12.96 21.61
CA GLY A 114 10.40 -14.08 21.02
C GLY A 114 9.73 -14.80 19.83
N GLY A 115 8.55 -14.40 19.38
CA GLY A 115 7.98 -14.95 18.14
C GLY A 115 8.64 -14.34 16.91
N ARG A 116 9.40 -15.11 16.13
CA ARG A 116 9.73 -14.72 14.74
C ARG A 116 8.41 -14.31 14.07
N LYS A 117 8.27 -13.03 13.70
CA LYS A 117 7.11 -12.48 12.97
C LYS A 117 7.12 -12.99 11.52
N LYS A 118 5.94 -13.35 11.02
CA LYS A 118 5.58 -14.38 10.03
C LYS A 118 4.32 -13.88 9.29
N LEU A 119 4.05 -14.25 8.02
CA LEU A 119 2.82 -13.92 7.27
C LEU A 119 1.55 -13.91 8.15
N THR A 120 0.82 -12.81 8.22
CA THR A 120 -0.29 -12.60 9.18
C THR A 120 -1.66 -12.73 8.48
N VAL A 121 -2.65 -13.34 9.14
CA VAL A 121 -4.03 -13.51 8.58
C VAL A 121 -4.99 -12.50 9.18
N HIS A 122 -5.84 -11.88 8.35
CA HIS A 122 -6.95 -11.03 8.81
C HIS A 122 -7.93 -11.86 9.64
N GLN A 123 -8.32 -11.34 10.81
CA GLN A 123 -9.31 -11.99 11.67
C GLN A 123 -10.47 -11.05 11.97
N VAL A 124 -11.68 -11.60 12.03
CA VAL A 124 -12.90 -10.94 12.52
C VAL A 124 -13.41 -11.75 13.69
N ASN A 125 -13.57 -11.12 14.87
CA ASN A 125 -13.99 -11.80 16.11
C ASN A 125 -13.14 -13.03 16.47
N GLY A 126 -11.84 -12.99 16.19
CA GLY A 126 -10.89 -14.08 16.45
C GLY A 126 -10.93 -15.24 15.45
N GLN A 127 -11.72 -15.12 14.37
CA GLN A 127 -11.77 -16.10 13.28
C GLN A 127 -11.02 -15.59 12.06
N ASP A 128 -10.22 -16.46 11.44
CA ASP A 128 -9.52 -16.17 10.18
C ASP A 128 -10.57 -15.80 9.11
N ALA A 129 -10.51 -14.56 8.62
CA ALA A 129 -11.34 -14.03 7.56
C ALA A 129 -10.71 -14.42 6.21
N VAL A 130 -10.84 -15.70 5.90
CA VAL A 130 -10.27 -16.34 4.71
C VAL A 130 -11.39 -16.96 3.87
N TRP A 131 -11.14 -17.07 2.58
CA TRP A 131 -11.99 -17.85 1.68
C TRP A 131 -11.99 -19.33 2.07
N ASN A 132 -13.15 -19.98 1.91
CA ASN A 132 -13.21 -21.42 2.12
C ASN A 132 -12.42 -22.18 1.03
N SER A 133 -12.27 -23.50 1.19
CA SER A 133 -11.44 -24.31 0.29
C SER A 133 -11.89 -24.34 -1.17
N ILE A 134 -13.16 -24.02 -1.43
CA ILE A 134 -13.77 -23.93 -2.76
C ILE A 134 -13.65 -22.51 -3.29
N GLU A 135 -14.08 -21.51 -2.50
CA GLU A 135 -14.08 -20.10 -2.91
C GLU A 135 -12.70 -19.58 -3.27
N LYS A 136 -11.67 -20.00 -2.53
CA LYS A 136 -10.30 -19.55 -2.78
C LYS A 136 -9.77 -19.98 -4.16
N ARG A 137 -10.41 -20.98 -4.77
CA ARG A 137 -10.12 -21.52 -6.12
C ARG A 137 -11.03 -20.95 -7.20
N GLN A 138 -11.80 -19.91 -6.89
CA GLN A 138 -12.80 -19.31 -7.77
C GLN A 138 -12.84 -17.79 -7.62
N LEU A 139 -11.68 -17.15 -7.44
CA LEU A 139 -11.57 -15.69 -7.24
C LEU A 139 -11.65 -14.98 -8.59
N THR A 140 -12.87 -14.87 -9.13
CA THR A 140 -13.11 -14.19 -10.40
C THR A 140 -12.94 -12.68 -10.28
N TYR A 141 -12.30 -12.06 -11.25
CA TYR A 141 -12.12 -10.60 -11.30
C TYR A 141 -12.24 -10.05 -12.71
N CYS A 142 -12.59 -8.77 -12.79
CA CYS A 142 -12.57 -7.97 -14.01
C CYS A 142 -11.57 -6.82 -13.88
N VAL A 143 -11.18 -6.24 -15.01
CA VAL A 143 -10.31 -5.07 -15.07
C VAL A 143 -11.03 -3.97 -15.83
N SER A 144 -11.29 -2.84 -15.18
CA SER A 144 -12.06 -1.77 -15.82
C SER A 144 -11.33 -1.13 -16.99
N LYS A 145 -12.00 -1.01 -18.15
CA LYS A 145 -11.45 -0.25 -19.30
C LYS A 145 -11.25 1.24 -19.02
N THR A 146 -11.79 1.76 -17.91
CA THR A 146 -11.61 3.16 -17.49
C THR A 146 -10.17 3.50 -17.09
N PHE A 147 -9.27 2.51 -16.96
CA PHE A 147 -7.83 2.74 -16.91
C PHE A 147 -7.26 3.40 -18.17
N GLY A 148 -8.02 3.44 -19.27
CA GLY A 148 -7.64 4.11 -20.51
C GLY A 148 -6.36 3.50 -21.11
N THR A 149 -5.36 4.33 -21.39
CA THR A 149 -4.09 3.88 -21.96
C THR A 149 -3.32 2.92 -21.06
N ASN A 150 -3.63 2.88 -19.76
CA ASN A 150 -2.99 1.97 -18.80
C ASN A 150 -3.67 0.59 -18.73
N TYR A 151 -4.79 0.38 -19.42
CA TYR A 151 -5.60 -0.84 -19.34
C TYR A 151 -4.80 -2.13 -19.60
N GLU A 152 -4.03 -2.19 -20.69
CA GLU A 152 -3.23 -3.39 -20.99
C GLU A 152 -2.15 -3.65 -19.94
N LYS A 153 -1.54 -2.57 -19.40
CA LYS A 153 -0.51 -2.69 -18.37
C LYS A 153 -1.08 -3.25 -17.07
N ILE A 154 -2.19 -2.70 -16.58
CA ILE A 154 -2.79 -3.17 -15.33
C ILE A 154 -3.31 -4.60 -15.47
N LYS A 155 -3.89 -4.95 -16.62
CA LYS A 155 -4.35 -6.30 -16.92
C LYS A 155 -3.18 -7.30 -16.87
N SER A 156 -2.07 -6.99 -17.56
CA SER A 156 -0.87 -7.83 -17.57
C SER A 156 -0.23 -7.95 -16.18
N ASP A 157 -0.13 -6.85 -15.42
CA ASP A 157 0.48 -6.87 -14.09
C ASP A 157 -0.41 -7.59 -13.05
N MET A 158 -1.74 -7.49 -13.18
CA MET A 158 -2.69 -8.27 -12.36
C MET A 158 -2.57 -9.77 -12.62
N GLU A 159 -2.49 -10.19 -13.88
CA GLU A 159 -2.29 -11.59 -14.25
C GLU A 159 -0.95 -12.11 -13.68
N ALA A 160 0.13 -11.36 -13.84
CA ALA A 160 1.44 -11.74 -13.31
C ALA A 160 1.47 -11.79 -11.78
N ALA A 161 0.76 -10.88 -11.10
CA ALA A 161 0.61 -10.88 -9.64
C ALA A 161 -0.20 -12.07 -9.14
N GLY A 162 -1.31 -12.41 -9.82
CA GLY A 162 -2.13 -13.58 -9.52
C GLY A 162 -1.33 -14.87 -9.67
N ASN A 163 -0.68 -15.06 -10.82
CA ASN A 163 0.16 -16.22 -11.11
C ASN A 163 1.26 -16.46 -10.05
N ALA A 164 1.82 -15.38 -9.49
CA ALA A 164 2.82 -15.49 -8.42
C ALA A 164 2.24 -16.11 -7.14
N TRP A 165 0.99 -15.81 -6.79
CA TRP A 165 0.30 -16.43 -5.67
C TRP A 165 -0.12 -17.87 -5.97
N GLU A 166 -0.67 -18.13 -7.15
CA GLU A 166 -1.09 -19.48 -7.56
C GLU A 166 0.08 -20.47 -7.59
N ALA A 167 1.29 -19.99 -7.90
CA ALA A 167 2.50 -20.81 -7.89
C ALA A 167 2.89 -21.34 -6.50
N VAL A 168 2.45 -20.68 -5.42
CA VAL A 168 2.86 -20.99 -4.04
C VAL A 168 1.69 -21.30 -3.10
N ALA A 169 0.46 -21.04 -3.53
CA ALA A 169 -0.75 -21.23 -2.75
C ALA A 169 -1.86 -21.89 -3.58
N ALA A 170 -2.70 -22.67 -2.91
CA ALA A 170 -3.89 -23.29 -3.50
C ALA A 170 -5.03 -22.28 -3.66
N VAL A 171 -4.80 -21.24 -4.46
CA VAL A 171 -5.76 -20.20 -4.84
C VAL A 171 -5.83 -20.12 -6.36
N ASP A 172 -6.93 -19.62 -6.92
CA ASP A 172 -7.07 -19.41 -8.36
C ASP A 172 -7.75 -18.04 -8.62
N PHE A 173 -7.01 -17.13 -9.26
CA PHE A 173 -7.42 -15.79 -9.70
C PHE A 173 -7.87 -15.86 -11.17
N ILE A 174 -9.17 -15.70 -11.40
CA ILE A 174 -9.76 -15.97 -12.71
C ILE A 174 -10.19 -14.66 -13.37
N TYR A 175 -9.43 -14.20 -14.35
CA TYR A 175 -9.79 -13.01 -15.12
C TYR A 175 -10.98 -13.29 -16.06
N VAL A 176 -12.01 -12.44 -15.97
CA VAL A 176 -13.23 -12.54 -16.77
C VAL A 176 -13.34 -11.34 -17.71
N ALA A 177 -12.68 -11.42 -18.86
CA ALA A 177 -12.62 -10.33 -19.84
C ALA A 177 -14.00 -9.83 -20.32
N GLY A 178 -15.01 -10.70 -20.32
CA GLY A 178 -16.39 -10.35 -20.68
C GLY A 178 -17.05 -9.33 -19.75
N GLU A 179 -16.47 -9.11 -18.56
CA GLU A 179 -17.01 -8.22 -17.52
C GLU A 179 -16.28 -6.88 -17.43
N ASP A 180 -15.32 -6.60 -18.31
CA ASP A 180 -14.47 -5.40 -18.22
C ASP A 180 -15.20 -4.09 -18.54
N ASP A 181 -16.21 -4.14 -19.42
CA ASP A 181 -17.06 -2.98 -19.74
C ASP A 181 -17.99 -2.59 -18.58
N SER A 182 -18.33 -3.56 -17.72
CA SER A 182 -19.19 -3.41 -16.54
C SER A 182 -18.41 -3.56 -15.23
N CYS A 183 -17.08 -3.45 -15.26
CA CYS A 183 -16.23 -3.75 -14.12
C CYS A 183 -16.35 -2.69 -13.03
N THR A 184 -17.26 -2.94 -12.09
CA THR A 184 -17.70 -2.01 -11.05
C THR A 184 -17.98 -2.75 -9.74
N ALA A 185 -18.10 -2.00 -8.65
CA ALA A 185 -18.50 -2.51 -7.35
C ALA A 185 -19.86 -3.24 -7.36
N SER A 186 -20.72 -2.91 -8.32
CA SER A 186 -22.07 -3.50 -8.42
C SER A 186 -22.12 -4.75 -9.30
N ASN A 187 -21.03 -5.16 -9.95
CA ASN A 187 -21.04 -6.30 -10.87
C ASN A 187 -21.06 -7.64 -10.08
N PRO A 188 -22.16 -8.41 -10.11
CA PRO A 188 -22.28 -9.65 -9.33
C PRO A 188 -21.59 -10.85 -10.00
N ASN A 189 -21.15 -10.74 -11.25
CA ASN A 189 -20.59 -11.85 -12.03
C ASN A 189 -19.12 -12.13 -11.70
N VAL A 190 -18.48 -11.26 -10.91
CA VAL A 190 -17.11 -11.41 -10.42
C VAL A 190 -17.05 -11.28 -8.90
N VAL A 191 -16.06 -11.89 -8.26
CA VAL A 191 -15.82 -11.78 -6.81
C VAL A 191 -15.39 -10.36 -6.43
N PHE A 192 -14.58 -9.70 -7.27
CA PHE A 192 -14.11 -8.34 -7.07
C PHE A 192 -13.80 -7.62 -8.38
N ASP A 193 -13.77 -6.29 -8.32
CA ASP A 193 -13.42 -5.41 -9.43
C ASP A 193 -12.06 -4.73 -9.25
N VAL A 194 -11.30 -4.58 -10.34
CA VAL A 194 -10.06 -3.77 -10.37
C VAL A 194 -10.35 -2.47 -11.11
N ARG A 195 -10.19 -1.33 -10.43
CA ARG A 195 -10.57 -0.01 -10.97
C ARG A 195 -9.53 1.08 -10.71
N PRO A 196 -9.44 2.08 -11.59
CA PRO A 196 -8.65 3.27 -11.30
C PRO A 196 -9.33 4.10 -10.22
N VAL A 197 -8.51 4.82 -9.47
CA VAL A 197 -8.94 5.90 -8.58
C VAL A 197 -7.98 7.08 -8.74
N ASN A 198 -8.43 8.26 -8.34
CA ASN A 198 -7.54 9.41 -8.21
C ASN A 198 -7.67 9.98 -6.79
N VAL A 199 -6.77 9.52 -5.93
CA VAL A 199 -6.58 10.03 -4.57
C VAL A 199 -5.33 10.90 -4.46
N ASN A 200 -4.69 11.27 -5.57
CA ASN A 200 -3.47 12.08 -5.60
C ASN A 200 -2.32 11.47 -4.78
N GLY A 201 -2.10 10.16 -4.93
CA GLY A 201 -0.99 9.46 -4.27
C GLY A 201 -1.09 9.32 -2.75
N GLN A 202 -2.29 9.50 -2.15
CA GLN A 202 -2.50 9.16 -0.73
C GLN A 202 -2.27 7.68 -0.43
N TYR A 203 -2.50 6.83 -1.44
CA TYR A 203 -2.02 5.45 -1.52
C TYR A 203 -1.72 5.12 -2.98
N LEU A 204 -0.93 4.08 -3.22
CA LEU A 204 -0.60 3.60 -4.57
C LEU A 204 -1.67 2.63 -5.08
N ALA A 205 -2.03 1.67 -4.24
CA ALA A 205 -3.20 0.84 -4.42
C ALA A 205 -3.78 0.48 -3.05
N ARG A 206 -4.97 -0.12 -3.07
CA ARG A 206 -5.53 -0.80 -1.91
C ARG A 206 -6.43 -1.96 -2.33
N ALA A 207 -6.55 -2.94 -1.48
CA ALA A 207 -7.45 -4.08 -1.64
C ALA A 207 -8.41 -4.25 -0.45
N PHE A 208 -9.31 -5.20 -0.61
CA PHE A 208 -10.31 -5.59 0.38
C PHE A 208 -9.87 -6.87 1.12
N PHE A 209 -10.53 -7.19 2.23
CA PHE A 209 -10.40 -8.49 2.89
C PHE A 209 -11.57 -9.45 2.58
N PRO A 210 -11.39 -10.78 2.60
CA PRO A 210 -12.40 -11.77 2.18
C PRO A 210 -13.79 -11.64 2.82
N ASN A 211 -13.86 -11.17 4.07
CA ASN A 211 -15.11 -10.98 4.82
C ASN A 211 -15.92 -9.76 4.36
N GLU A 212 -15.38 -8.91 3.50
CA GLU A 212 -16.10 -7.74 3.00
C GLU A 212 -17.23 -8.12 2.03
N GLN A 213 -18.33 -7.37 2.08
CA GLN A 213 -19.45 -7.51 1.15
C GLN A 213 -19.01 -7.22 -0.30
N ARG A 214 -19.67 -7.83 -1.29
CA ARG A 214 -19.28 -7.72 -2.72
C ARG A 214 -19.06 -6.27 -3.17
N SER A 215 -19.95 -5.35 -2.81
CA SER A 215 -19.83 -3.93 -3.18
C SER A 215 -18.60 -3.22 -2.60
N SER A 216 -17.94 -3.82 -1.61
CA SER A 216 -16.71 -3.31 -1.01
C SER A 216 -15.46 -4.08 -1.42
N ARG A 217 -15.62 -5.20 -2.16
CA ARG A 217 -14.53 -6.01 -2.70
C ARG A 217 -14.00 -5.43 -3.99
N ASN A 218 -13.03 -4.53 -3.86
CA ASN A 218 -12.35 -3.92 -4.99
C ASN A 218 -10.86 -3.73 -4.72
N VAL A 219 -10.09 -3.83 -5.79
CA VAL A 219 -8.70 -3.37 -5.85
C VAL A 219 -8.72 -2.01 -6.55
N LEU A 220 -8.41 -0.94 -5.81
CA LEU A 220 -8.32 0.40 -6.37
C LEU A 220 -6.86 0.77 -6.58
N VAL A 221 -6.53 1.26 -7.78
CA VAL A 221 -5.17 1.63 -8.15
C VAL A 221 -5.13 3.11 -8.50
N ASP A 222 -4.32 3.88 -7.77
CA ASP A 222 -4.15 5.30 -8.01
C ASP A 222 -3.29 5.55 -9.26
N ASN A 223 -3.53 6.66 -9.94
CA ASN A 223 -2.76 7.04 -11.13
C ASN A 223 -1.26 7.19 -10.88
N SER A 224 -0.85 7.54 -9.65
CA SER A 224 0.57 7.64 -9.28
C SER A 224 1.33 6.30 -9.37
N SER A 225 0.64 5.16 -9.28
CA SER A 225 1.23 3.82 -9.44
C SER A 225 1.76 3.53 -10.84
N PHE A 226 1.34 4.32 -11.84
CA PHE A 226 1.86 4.23 -13.21
C PHE A 226 3.05 5.15 -13.46
N GLN A 227 3.40 6.00 -12.50
CA GLN A 227 4.50 6.98 -12.58
C GLN A 227 5.74 6.54 -11.79
N LEU A 228 5.76 5.28 -11.32
CA LEU A 228 6.88 4.70 -10.60
C LEU A 228 8.13 4.68 -11.48
N ASP A 229 9.29 4.94 -10.88
CA ASP A 229 10.58 4.85 -11.57
C ASP A 229 10.76 3.44 -12.13
N PRO A 230 10.92 3.27 -13.46
CA PRO A 230 11.17 1.97 -14.07
C PRO A 230 12.44 1.26 -13.57
N ASN A 231 13.40 2.01 -13.03
CA ASN A 231 14.62 1.48 -12.42
C ASN A 231 14.52 1.43 -10.88
N GLY A 232 13.38 1.84 -10.33
CA GLY A 232 13.11 1.81 -8.90
C GLY A 232 12.92 0.40 -8.38
N LYS A 233 13.01 0.25 -7.05
CA LYS A 233 12.74 -1.03 -6.37
C LYS A 233 11.25 -1.37 -6.28
N LEU A 234 10.39 -0.38 -6.51
CA LEU A 234 8.93 -0.53 -6.43
C LEU A 234 8.34 -0.61 -7.84
N SER A 235 7.57 -1.65 -8.11
CA SER A 235 6.89 -1.86 -9.39
C SER A 235 5.39 -2.02 -9.19
N LEU A 236 4.60 -1.69 -10.21
CA LEU A 236 3.15 -1.89 -10.19
C LEU A 236 2.80 -3.36 -9.94
N GLN A 237 3.45 -4.31 -10.63
CA GLN A 237 3.26 -5.74 -10.37
C GLN A 237 3.55 -6.12 -8.91
N GLY A 238 4.60 -5.55 -8.30
CA GLY A 238 4.92 -5.79 -6.88
C GLY A 238 3.84 -5.27 -5.94
N ILE A 239 3.32 -4.07 -6.21
CA ILE A 239 2.19 -3.48 -5.47
C ILE A 239 0.96 -4.37 -5.62
N LEU A 240 0.59 -4.78 -6.83
CA LEU A 240 -0.58 -5.62 -7.04
C LEU A 240 -0.43 -7.01 -6.41
N ARG A 241 0.78 -7.57 -6.39
CA ARG A 241 1.05 -8.82 -5.67
C ARG A 241 0.78 -8.66 -4.17
N HIS A 242 1.21 -7.55 -3.58
CA HIS A 242 0.89 -7.20 -2.19
C HIS A 242 -0.63 -7.06 -2.00
N GLU A 243 -1.30 -6.28 -2.85
CA GLU A 243 -2.76 -6.09 -2.76
C GLU A 243 -3.54 -7.41 -2.89
N LEU A 244 -3.13 -8.29 -3.80
CA LEU A 244 -3.75 -9.62 -3.93
C LEU A 244 -3.55 -10.49 -2.69
N GLY A 245 -2.47 -10.26 -1.92
CA GLY A 245 -2.31 -10.86 -0.60
C GLY A 245 -3.47 -10.52 0.33
N HIS A 246 -3.89 -9.25 0.38
CA HIS A 246 -5.06 -8.83 1.15
C HIS A 246 -6.35 -9.51 0.68
N THR A 247 -6.53 -9.66 -0.63
CA THR A 247 -7.72 -10.32 -1.18
C THR A 247 -7.87 -11.79 -0.77
N ILE A 248 -6.79 -12.44 -0.34
CA ILE A 248 -6.79 -13.82 0.18
C ILE A 248 -6.61 -13.89 1.70
N GLY A 249 -6.67 -12.74 2.37
CA GLY A 249 -6.70 -12.64 3.83
C GLY A 249 -5.33 -12.39 4.47
N PHE A 250 -4.27 -12.16 3.70
CA PHE A 250 -2.98 -11.76 4.29
C PHE A 250 -3.00 -10.30 4.72
N ARG A 251 -2.26 -10.01 5.77
CA ARG A 251 -2.05 -8.69 6.35
C ARG A 251 -0.60 -8.24 6.13
N HIS A 252 -0.30 -6.98 6.44
CA HIS A 252 1.05 -6.45 6.27
C HIS A 252 2.04 -7.20 7.14
N GLU A 253 3.08 -7.75 6.52
CA GLU A 253 4.11 -8.44 7.31
C GLU A 253 4.98 -7.43 8.11
N HIS A 254 5.07 -6.16 7.70
CA HIS A 254 5.52 -5.01 8.51
C HIS A 254 5.17 -3.66 7.83
N THR A 255 4.78 -2.66 8.61
CA THR A 255 4.60 -1.28 8.13
C THR A 255 5.93 -0.66 7.69
N ARG A 256 6.04 -0.31 6.40
CA ARG A 256 7.21 0.41 5.86
C ARG A 256 7.20 1.86 6.38
N PRO A 257 8.34 2.44 6.80
CA PRO A 257 8.42 3.85 7.17
C PRO A 257 8.06 4.79 6.00
N ASP A 258 8.21 4.32 4.76
CA ASP A 258 7.91 5.09 3.54
C ASP A 258 6.39 5.15 3.23
N SER A 259 5.54 4.36 3.89
CA SER A 259 4.08 4.37 3.67
C SER A 259 3.32 5.37 4.55
N GLY A 260 4.02 6.26 5.25
CA GLY A 260 3.41 7.34 6.03
C GLY A 260 2.66 6.83 7.28
N LYS A 261 3.24 7.08 8.45
CA LYS A 261 2.61 7.02 9.79
C LYS A 261 1.90 5.71 10.20
N CYS A 262 2.51 4.51 10.14
CA CYS A 262 1.69 3.30 10.31
C CYS A 262 2.20 2.15 11.19
N PHE A 263 1.23 1.49 11.84
CA PHE A 263 1.29 0.39 12.80
C PHE A 263 0.21 -0.65 12.44
N GLU A 264 0.56 -1.95 12.39
CA GLU A 264 -0.44 -3.02 12.21
C GLU A 264 -0.85 -3.66 13.54
N ASP A 265 -2.13 -4.06 13.59
CA ASP A 265 -2.84 -4.53 14.76
C ASP A 265 -2.44 -5.93 15.28
N ASN A 266 -3.20 -6.52 16.22
CA ASN A 266 -2.91 -7.84 16.81
C ASN A 266 -3.99 -8.91 16.52
N ASN A 267 -4.94 -8.68 15.59
CA ASN A 267 -5.91 -9.69 15.12
C ASN A 267 -5.32 -10.46 13.94
N TRP A 268 -4.30 -11.25 14.26
CA TRP A 268 -3.68 -12.12 13.29
C TRP A 268 -3.04 -13.31 13.96
N ARG A 269 -2.90 -14.38 13.19
CA ARG A 269 -1.97 -15.46 13.50
C ARG A 269 -0.96 -15.62 12.36
N PRO A 270 0.27 -16.07 12.69
CA PRO A 270 1.31 -16.25 11.71
C PRO A 270 1.18 -17.54 10.86
N LEU A 271 1.59 -17.50 9.59
CA LEU A 271 1.53 -18.63 8.64
C LEU A 271 2.90 -19.17 8.18
N THR A 272 3.94 -18.35 7.99
CA THR A 272 5.27 -18.78 7.51
C THR A 272 6.41 -17.94 8.08
N SER A 273 7.68 -18.39 8.04
CA SER A 273 8.85 -17.53 8.32
C SER A 273 8.88 -16.26 7.47
N TYR A 274 9.59 -15.22 7.95
CA TYR A 274 9.70 -13.90 7.32
C TYR A 274 10.10 -13.94 5.85
N ASP A 275 9.33 -13.26 5.00
CA ASP A 275 9.69 -12.99 3.60
C ASP A 275 10.17 -11.53 3.46
N ALA A 276 11.44 -11.35 3.12
CA ALA A 276 12.06 -10.03 2.97
C ALA A 276 11.65 -9.31 1.67
N PHE A 277 10.82 -9.95 0.83
CA PHE A 277 10.43 -9.46 -0.50
C PHE A 277 8.93 -9.19 -0.64
N SER A 278 8.17 -9.28 0.46
CA SER A 278 6.80 -8.77 0.59
C SER A 278 6.82 -7.30 1.05
#